data_AF-A0A7G1P6X3-F1
#
_entry.id   AF-A0A7G1P6X3-F1
#
_cell.length_a   1.000
_cell.length_b   1.000
_cell.length_c   1.000
_cell.angle_alpha   90.00
_cell.angle_beta   90.00
_cell.angle_gamma   90.00
#
_symmetry.space_group_name_H-M   'P 1'
#
loop_
_entity.id
_entity.type
_entity.pdbx_description
1 polymer ?
#
loop_
_entity_poly.entity_id
_entity_poly.type
_entity_poly.pdbx_seq_one_letter_code
_entity_poly.pdbx_strand_id
1 'polypeptide(L)'
;MRRLADAMGVQAGALYRYFATKQDLLTAMAERMVGSVVDAVDAVDAAGPTGDGDWSARVARLARALRTALLAHRDGARVFAGTHSTGPNTLGFAESLVGVLREAGFGDGEAARALYAVANFTVGHTLEEQAALRPGDGGLTDAGALYEATVAGTYPHLAATLPVLTTTDFTAHFEFGLRLLLDGLRAVRR
;
A
#
# COMPACT_ATOMS: atom_id res chain seq x y z
N MET A 1 -22.56 9.17 4.25
CA MET A 1 -23.42 10.24 3.67
C MET A 1 -23.96 11.16 4.75
N ARG A 2 -24.90 10.76 5.63
CA ARG A 2 -25.46 11.66 6.68
C ARG A 2 -24.41 12.40 7.51
N ARG A 3 -23.47 11.69 8.14
CA ARG A 3 -22.38 12.31 8.93
C ARG A 3 -21.55 13.33 8.14
N LEU A 4 -21.34 13.11 6.84
CA LEU A 4 -20.60 14.06 5.98
C LEU A 4 -21.46 15.29 5.70
N ALA A 5 -22.76 15.10 5.48
CA ALA A 5 -23.70 16.19 5.26
C ALA A 5 -23.78 17.09 6.50
N ASP A 6 -23.87 16.48 7.70
CA ASP A 6 -23.86 17.17 8.98
C ASP A 6 -22.56 17.97 9.16
N ALA A 7 -21.40 17.37 8.87
CA ALA A 7 -20.10 18.04 8.95
C ALA A 7 -19.96 19.22 7.97
N MET A 8 -20.66 19.17 6.84
CA MET A 8 -20.68 20.24 5.84
C MET A 8 -21.83 21.25 6.04
N GLY A 9 -22.70 21.05 7.03
CA GLY A 9 -23.87 21.91 7.26
C GLY A 9 -24.92 21.84 6.14
N VAL A 10 -25.00 20.73 5.39
CA VAL A 10 -25.93 20.56 4.27
C VAL A 10 -26.85 19.35 4.48
N GLN A 11 -27.92 19.27 3.69
CA GLN A 11 -28.78 18.09 3.66
C GLN A 11 -28.11 16.94 2.90
N ALA A 12 -28.32 15.69 3.33
CA ALA A 12 -27.72 14.52 2.69
C ALA A 12 -28.07 14.40 1.20
N GLY A 13 -29.27 14.84 0.79
CA GLY A 13 -29.69 14.89 -0.62
C GLY A 13 -28.77 15.75 -1.49
N ALA A 14 -28.10 16.77 -0.94
CA ALA A 14 -27.15 17.58 -1.69
C ALA A 14 -25.90 16.79 -2.09
N LEU A 15 -25.43 15.88 -1.23
CA LEU A 15 -24.27 15.03 -1.53
C LEU A 15 -24.57 14.01 -2.62
N TYR A 16 -25.80 13.50 -2.68
CA TYR A 16 -26.21 12.52 -3.70
C TYR A 16 -26.23 13.08 -5.12
N ARG A 17 -26.19 14.41 -5.29
CA ARG A 17 -25.98 15.05 -6.59
C ARG A 17 -24.55 14.93 -7.12
N TYR A 18 -23.59 14.74 -6.22
CA TYR A 18 -22.16 14.59 -6.57
C TYR A 18 -21.72 13.13 -6.53
N PHE A 19 -22.25 12.36 -5.58
CA PHE A 19 -21.92 10.95 -5.38
C PHE A 19 -23.20 10.15 -5.24
N ALA A 20 -23.55 9.37 -6.27
CA ALA A 20 -24.79 8.59 -6.28
C ALA A 20 -24.85 7.58 -5.13
N THR A 21 -23.70 7.08 -4.70
CA THR A 21 -23.57 6.14 -3.58
C THR A 21 -22.44 6.53 -2.63
N LYS A 22 -22.44 5.93 -1.43
CA LYS A 22 -21.28 6.01 -0.53
C LYS A 22 -20.02 5.41 -1.19
N GLN A 23 -20.19 4.39 -2.04
CA GLN A 23 -19.07 3.76 -2.72
C GLN A 23 -18.41 4.73 -3.70
N ASP A 24 -19.18 5.53 -4.44
CA ASP A 24 -18.63 6.54 -5.36
C ASP A 24 -17.80 7.59 -4.61
N LEU A 25 -18.27 8.01 -3.44
CA LEU A 25 -17.50 8.87 -2.55
C LEU A 25 -16.20 8.21 -2.09
N LEU A 26 -16.24 6.93 -1.67
CA LEU A 26 -15.04 6.21 -1.23
C LEU A 26 -14.04 6.03 -2.37
N THR A 27 -14.51 5.71 -3.59
CA THR A 27 -13.68 5.64 -4.79
C THR A 27 -13.02 6.98 -5.08
N ALA A 28 -13.77 8.09 -5.03
CA ALA A 28 -13.20 9.42 -5.22
C ALA A 28 -12.20 9.80 -4.12
N MET A 29 -12.44 9.38 -2.87
CA MET A 29 -11.48 9.57 -1.78
C MET A 29 -10.19 8.79 -2.04
N ALA A 30 -10.28 7.49 -2.36
CA ALA A 30 -9.13 6.65 -2.67
C ALA A 30 -8.29 7.23 -3.82
N GLU A 31 -8.95 7.68 -4.88
CA GLU A 31 -8.32 8.32 -6.03
C GLU A 31 -7.56 9.60 -5.64
N ARG A 32 -8.11 10.39 -4.72
CA ARG A 32 -7.45 11.61 -4.22
C ARG A 32 -6.27 11.31 -3.31
N MET A 33 -6.32 10.24 -2.51
CA MET A 33 -5.21 9.86 -1.61
C MET A 33 -3.94 9.58 -2.40
N VAL A 34 -4.06 8.87 -3.52
CA VAL A 34 -2.91 8.46 -4.35
C VAL A 34 -2.44 9.53 -5.35
N GLY A 35 -3.05 10.73 -5.36
CA GLY A 35 -2.60 11.82 -6.23
C GLY A 35 -1.14 12.22 -6.01
N SER A 36 -0.69 12.25 -4.74
CA SER A 36 0.71 12.54 -4.39
C SER A 36 1.71 11.49 -4.85
N VAL A 37 1.25 10.29 -5.21
CA VAL A 37 2.12 9.23 -5.74
C VAL A 37 2.57 9.58 -7.16
N VAL A 38 1.73 10.25 -7.95
CA VAL A 38 2.08 10.75 -9.29
C VAL A 38 3.16 11.82 -9.20
N ASP A 39 3.04 12.76 -8.27
CA ASP A 39 4.07 13.79 -8.05
C ASP A 39 5.43 13.16 -7.68
N ALA A 40 5.40 12.07 -6.91
CA ALA A 40 6.59 11.30 -6.56
C ALA A 40 7.16 10.53 -7.77
N VAL A 41 6.34 10.09 -8.72
CA VAL A 41 6.78 9.50 -10.00
C VAL A 41 7.51 10.54 -10.84
N ASP A 42 6.93 11.73 -11.00
CA ASP A 42 7.51 12.77 -11.86
C ASP A 42 8.90 13.21 -11.34
N ALA A 43 9.05 13.29 -10.01
CA ALA A 43 10.33 13.55 -9.37
C ALA A 43 11.35 12.42 -9.59
N VAL A 44 10.87 11.18 -9.76
CA VAL A 44 11.71 10.01 -10.03
C VAL A 44 12.22 9.99 -11.46
N ASP A 45 11.39 10.35 -12.43
CA ASP A 45 11.78 10.37 -13.83
C ASP A 45 12.69 11.56 -14.16
N ALA A 46 12.55 12.68 -13.44
CA ALA A 46 13.43 13.83 -13.55
C ALA A 46 14.89 13.57 -13.12
N ALA A 47 15.15 12.51 -12.34
CA ALA A 47 16.51 12.17 -11.89
C ALA A 47 17.39 11.51 -12.97
N GLY A 48 16.81 11.10 -14.10
CA GLY A 48 17.49 10.49 -15.24
C GLY A 48 17.89 9.02 -15.03
N PRO A 49 18.06 8.22 -16.11
CA PRO A 49 18.34 6.80 -15.99
C PRO A 49 19.82 6.49 -15.74
N THR A 50 20.14 5.66 -14.73
CA THR A 50 21.51 5.17 -14.49
C THR A 50 21.56 3.68 -14.09
N GLY A 51 21.54 2.79 -15.09
CA GLY A 51 21.94 1.37 -14.95
C GLY A 51 20.94 0.42 -14.26
N ASP A 52 21.32 -0.84 -14.07
CA ASP A 52 20.45 -1.90 -13.53
C ASP A 52 20.00 -1.71 -12.07
N GLY A 53 20.70 -0.88 -11.29
CA GLY A 53 20.27 -0.47 -9.94
C GLY A 53 19.06 0.46 -9.95
N ASP A 54 18.77 1.09 -11.08
CA ASP A 54 17.80 2.16 -11.21
C ASP A 54 16.34 1.67 -11.16
N TRP A 55 15.98 0.68 -11.97
CA TRP A 55 14.59 0.22 -12.05
C TRP A 55 14.07 -0.30 -10.71
N SER A 56 14.90 -1.07 -9.99
CA SER A 56 14.49 -1.65 -8.71
C SER A 56 14.32 -0.57 -7.64
N ALA A 57 15.14 0.48 -7.69
CA ALA A 57 14.99 1.64 -6.83
C ALA A 57 13.75 2.48 -7.21
N ARG A 58 13.45 2.65 -8.51
CA ARG A 58 12.23 3.30 -9.03
C ARG A 58 10.98 2.57 -8.54
N VAL A 59 10.89 1.26 -8.73
CA VAL A 59 9.78 0.42 -8.23
C VAL A 59 9.67 0.52 -6.69
N ALA A 60 10.79 0.50 -5.97
CA ALA A 60 10.78 0.64 -4.53
C ALA A 60 10.23 2.00 -4.08
N ARG A 61 10.60 3.09 -4.78
CA ARG A 61 10.07 4.44 -4.52
C ARG A 61 8.57 4.51 -4.76
N LEU A 62 8.07 3.90 -5.84
CA LEU A 62 6.64 3.82 -6.14
C LEU A 62 5.86 3.08 -5.04
N ALA A 63 6.37 1.92 -4.59
CA ALA A 63 5.77 1.16 -3.51
C ALA A 63 5.74 1.95 -2.19
N ARG A 64 6.84 2.62 -1.83
CA ARG A 64 6.93 3.48 -0.65
C ARG A 64 5.99 4.69 -0.74
N ALA A 65 5.89 5.32 -1.91
CA ALA A 65 4.99 6.44 -2.14
C ALA A 65 3.53 6.02 -1.95
N LEU A 66 3.13 4.87 -2.50
CA LEU A 66 1.81 4.30 -2.27
C LEU A 66 1.56 4.03 -0.78
N ARG A 67 2.46 3.33 -0.08
CA ARG A 67 2.34 3.11 1.38
C ARG A 67 2.19 4.43 2.13
N THR A 68 3.02 5.43 1.81
CA THR A 68 3.01 6.75 2.46
C THR A 68 1.67 7.46 2.25
N ALA A 69 1.15 7.48 1.02
CA ALA A 69 -0.15 8.06 0.70
C ALA A 69 -1.29 7.39 1.48
N LEU A 70 -1.27 6.06 1.62
CA LEU A 70 -2.28 5.32 2.37
C LEU A 70 -2.16 5.55 3.89
N LEU A 71 -0.94 5.63 4.43
CA LEU A 71 -0.69 5.90 5.84
C LEU A 71 -1.00 7.34 6.28
N ALA A 72 -0.99 8.30 5.35
CA ALA A 72 -1.36 9.69 5.62
C ALA A 72 -2.82 9.85 6.07
N HIS A 73 -3.65 8.82 5.89
CA HIS A 73 -5.07 8.83 6.26
C HIS A 73 -5.41 7.63 7.15
N ARG A 74 -6.12 7.88 8.25
CA ARG A 74 -6.67 6.79 9.09
C ARG A 74 -7.57 5.90 8.25
N ASP A 75 -7.37 4.58 8.34
CA ASP A 75 -8.07 3.57 7.52
C ASP A 75 -7.87 3.75 6.00
N GLY A 76 -6.84 4.49 5.57
CA GLY A 76 -6.59 4.81 4.16
C GLY A 76 -6.42 3.58 3.27
N ALA A 77 -5.68 2.57 3.74
CA ALA A 77 -5.51 1.31 3.00
C ALA A 77 -6.84 0.55 2.84
N ARG A 78 -7.73 0.62 3.84
CA ARG A 78 -9.07 -0.01 3.77
C ARG A 78 -9.97 0.70 2.77
N VAL A 79 -9.92 2.03 2.73
CA VAL A 79 -10.66 2.82 1.74
C VAL A 79 -10.14 2.48 0.34
N PHE A 80 -8.83 2.44 0.14
CA PHE A 80 -8.23 2.13 -1.16
C PHE A 80 -8.54 0.69 -1.62
N ALA A 81 -8.28 -0.32 -0.79
CA ALA A 81 -8.49 -1.73 -1.12
C ALA A 81 -9.96 -2.08 -1.46
N GLY A 82 -10.91 -1.35 -0.85
CA GLY A 82 -12.33 -1.51 -1.11
C GLY A 82 -12.82 -0.84 -2.40
N THR A 83 -11.91 -0.25 -3.19
CA THR A 83 -12.25 0.48 -4.42
C THR A 83 -11.59 -0.16 -5.63
N HIS A 84 -12.29 -0.12 -6.76
CA HIS A 84 -11.73 -0.43 -8.08
C HIS A 84 -11.49 0.89 -8.81
N SER A 85 -10.72 1.80 -8.19
CA SER A 85 -10.48 3.12 -8.81
C SER A 85 -9.73 2.92 -10.12
N THR A 86 -10.35 3.34 -11.21
CA THR A 86 -9.73 3.46 -12.54
C THR A 86 -9.50 4.92 -12.90
N GLY A 87 -9.34 5.78 -11.88
CA GLY A 87 -9.06 7.19 -12.07
C GLY A 87 -7.62 7.47 -12.51
N PRO A 88 -7.34 8.71 -12.99
CA PRO A 88 -6.05 9.09 -13.57
C PRO A 88 -4.84 8.87 -12.66
N ASN A 89 -4.95 9.07 -11.35
CA ASN A 89 -3.85 8.88 -10.40
C ASN A 89 -3.54 7.40 -10.19
N THR A 90 -4.58 6.56 -10.06
CA THR A 90 -4.40 5.11 -9.91
C THR A 90 -3.83 4.51 -11.18
N LEU A 91 -4.35 4.92 -12.35
CA LEU A 91 -3.82 4.51 -13.64
C LEU A 91 -2.40 5.04 -13.88
N GLY A 92 -2.10 6.27 -13.50
CA GLY A 92 -0.77 6.86 -13.59
C GLY A 92 0.26 6.05 -12.79
N PHE A 93 -0.03 5.74 -11.53
CA PHE A 93 0.81 4.86 -10.72
C PHE A 93 1.06 3.49 -11.40
N ALA A 94 -0.01 2.86 -11.91
CA ALA A 94 0.08 1.56 -12.56
C ALA A 94 0.92 1.63 -13.85
N GLU A 95 0.69 2.64 -14.68
CA GLU A 95 1.42 2.90 -15.92
C GLU A 95 2.90 3.12 -15.63
N SER A 96 3.25 3.94 -14.65
CA SER A 96 4.64 4.20 -14.29
C SER A 96 5.36 2.95 -13.80
N LEU A 97 4.74 2.14 -12.94
CA LEU A 97 5.35 0.92 -12.44
C LEU A 97 5.59 -0.08 -13.59
N VAL A 98 4.60 -0.29 -14.45
CA VAL A 98 4.73 -1.16 -15.63
C VAL A 98 5.78 -0.61 -16.60
N GLY A 99 5.78 0.70 -16.85
CA GLY A 99 6.75 1.39 -17.70
C GLY A 99 8.18 1.19 -17.23
N VAL A 100 8.46 1.44 -15.95
CA VAL A 100 9.78 1.21 -15.33
C VAL A 100 10.29 -0.20 -15.58
N LEU A 101 9.42 -1.21 -15.44
CA LEU A 101 9.80 -2.61 -15.66
C LEU A 101 10.01 -2.92 -17.14
N ARG A 102 9.15 -2.43 -18.03
CA ARG A 102 9.30 -2.64 -19.48
C ARG A 102 10.56 -1.97 -20.03
N GLU A 103 10.86 -0.75 -19.58
CA GLU A 103 12.11 -0.03 -19.90
C GLU A 103 13.34 -0.80 -19.41
N ALA A 104 13.23 -1.50 -18.29
CA ALA A 104 14.27 -2.38 -17.76
C ALA A 104 14.36 -3.74 -18.49
N GLY A 105 13.55 -3.99 -19.52
CA GLY A 105 13.61 -5.20 -20.34
C GLY A 105 12.76 -6.38 -19.84
N PHE A 106 11.89 -6.18 -18.84
CA PHE A 106 10.92 -7.20 -18.47
C PHE A 106 9.87 -7.40 -19.57
N GLY A 107 9.44 -8.65 -19.78
CA GLY A 107 8.35 -8.93 -20.73
C GLY A 107 7.00 -8.41 -20.24
N ASP A 108 6.07 -8.13 -21.15
CA ASP A 108 4.76 -7.52 -20.83
C ASP A 108 3.99 -8.29 -19.73
N GLY A 109 3.98 -9.62 -19.81
CA GLY A 109 3.32 -10.45 -18.81
C GLY A 109 3.99 -10.41 -17.44
N GLU A 110 5.31 -10.27 -17.39
CA GLU A 110 6.06 -10.17 -16.13
C GLU A 110 5.85 -8.81 -15.49
N ALA A 111 5.91 -7.72 -16.27
CA ALA A 111 5.66 -6.37 -15.81
C ALA A 111 4.23 -6.22 -15.24
N ALA A 112 3.22 -6.75 -15.93
CA ALA A 112 1.84 -6.71 -15.45
C ALA A 112 1.64 -7.51 -14.15
N ARG A 113 2.24 -8.71 -14.03
CA ARG A 113 2.17 -9.50 -12.79
C ARG A 113 2.92 -8.83 -11.64
N ALA A 114 4.05 -8.18 -11.92
CA ALA A 114 4.84 -7.44 -10.95
C ALA A 114 4.08 -6.25 -10.38
N LEU A 115 3.31 -5.51 -11.21
CA LEU A 115 2.39 -4.47 -10.74
C LEU A 115 1.45 -5.01 -9.66
N TYR A 116 0.73 -6.09 -9.95
CA TYR A 116 -0.18 -6.68 -8.97
C TYR A 116 0.55 -7.18 -7.72
N ALA A 117 1.71 -7.82 -7.86
CA ALA A 117 2.47 -8.33 -6.72
C ALA A 117 2.90 -7.19 -5.78
N VAL A 118 3.49 -6.12 -6.32
CA VAL A 118 3.98 -4.98 -5.54
C VAL A 118 2.81 -4.20 -4.93
N ALA A 119 1.76 -3.91 -5.71
CA ALA A 119 0.60 -3.17 -5.22
C ALA A 119 -0.16 -3.94 -4.14
N ASN A 120 -0.44 -5.23 -4.35
CA ASN A 120 -1.16 -6.06 -3.38
C ASN A 120 -0.36 -6.27 -2.09
N PHE A 121 0.95 -6.49 -2.20
CA PHE A 121 1.84 -6.53 -1.04
C PHE A 121 1.77 -5.22 -0.26
N THR A 122 1.90 -4.08 -0.96
CA THR A 122 1.92 -2.76 -0.33
C THR A 122 0.61 -2.46 0.38
N VAL A 123 -0.52 -2.70 -0.29
CA VAL A 123 -1.85 -2.49 0.29
C VAL A 123 -2.09 -3.44 1.46
N GLY A 124 -1.77 -4.73 1.31
CA GLY A 124 -1.92 -5.73 2.37
C GLY A 124 -1.10 -5.42 3.61
N HIS A 125 0.18 -5.11 3.44
CA HIS A 125 1.04 -4.68 4.55
C HIS A 125 0.49 -3.45 5.27
N THR A 126 0.04 -2.45 4.49
CA THR A 126 -0.48 -1.19 5.06
C THR A 126 -1.83 -1.40 5.76
N LEU A 127 -2.66 -2.33 5.29
CA LEU A 127 -3.89 -2.73 5.98
C LEU A 127 -3.60 -3.27 7.38
N GLU A 128 -2.64 -4.20 7.48
CA GLU A 128 -2.27 -4.82 8.75
C GLU A 128 -1.59 -3.82 9.70
N GLU A 129 -0.74 -2.94 9.18
CA GLU A 129 -0.13 -1.85 9.94
C GLU A 129 -1.19 -0.90 10.52
N GLN A 130 -2.17 -0.48 9.71
CA GLN A 130 -3.27 0.37 10.19
C GLN A 130 -4.19 -0.37 11.16
N ALA A 131 -4.39 -1.68 10.99
CA ALA A 131 -5.15 -2.52 11.92
C ALA A 131 -4.46 -2.64 13.28
N ALA A 132 -3.14 -2.81 13.29
CA ALA A 132 -2.32 -2.87 14.49
C ALA A 132 -2.34 -1.56 15.30
N LEU A 133 -2.35 -0.41 14.64
CA LEU A 133 -2.32 0.91 15.28
C LEU A 133 -3.69 1.40 15.79
N ARG A 134 -4.76 0.62 15.62
CA ARG A 134 -6.12 1.02 16.04
C ARG A 134 -6.28 0.93 17.57
N PRO A 135 -6.68 2.03 18.24
CA PRO A 135 -6.94 2.01 19.68
C PRO A 135 -8.12 1.09 20.02
N GLY A 136 -7.92 0.15 20.93
CA GLY A 136 -8.99 -0.63 21.56
C GLY A 136 -9.49 -1.87 20.80
N ASP A 137 -8.99 -2.16 19.59
CA ASP A 137 -9.47 -3.27 18.78
C ASP A 137 -8.68 -4.59 19.00
N GLY A 138 -7.70 -4.63 19.91
CA GLY A 138 -6.88 -5.84 20.12
C GLY A 138 -6.32 -6.35 18.79
N GLY A 139 -5.81 -5.42 17.96
CA GLY A 139 -5.33 -5.71 16.61
C GLY A 139 -4.34 -6.88 16.61
N LEU A 140 -4.05 -7.44 15.43
CA LEU A 140 -3.21 -8.64 15.22
C LEU A 140 -1.80 -8.60 15.84
N THR A 141 -1.44 -7.49 16.49
CA THR A 141 -0.23 -7.26 17.27
C THR A 141 -0.54 -6.80 18.70
N ASP A 142 -1.54 -7.37 19.38
CA ASP A 142 -1.47 -7.41 20.84
C ASP A 142 -0.24 -8.25 21.19
N ALA A 143 0.90 -7.56 21.28
CA ALA A 143 2.19 -8.14 21.57
C ALA A 143 2.14 -8.93 22.89
N GLY A 144 1.28 -8.52 23.83
CA GLY A 144 0.99 -9.25 25.07
C GLY A 144 0.27 -10.57 24.80
N ALA A 145 -0.83 -10.55 24.06
CA ALA A 145 -1.56 -11.78 23.71
C ALA A 145 -0.72 -12.75 22.86
N LEU A 146 0.07 -12.25 21.90
CA LEU A 146 0.97 -13.09 21.11
C LEU A 146 2.10 -13.66 21.97
N TYR A 147 2.65 -12.86 22.89
CA TYR A 147 3.64 -13.32 23.85
C TYR A 147 3.08 -14.41 24.76
N GLU A 148 1.92 -14.21 25.36
CA GLU A 148 1.26 -15.20 26.21
C GLU A 148 0.96 -16.49 25.45
N ALA A 149 0.40 -16.40 24.24
CA ALA A 149 0.07 -17.57 23.42
C ALA A 149 1.31 -18.37 22.98
N THR A 150 2.45 -17.70 22.75
CA THR A 150 3.68 -18.36 22.26
C THR A 150 4.55 -18.91 23.39
N VAL A 151 4.64 -18.21 24.52
CA VAL A 151 5.44 -18.64 25.68
C VAL A 151 4.70 -19.68 26.52
N ALA A 152 3.37 -19.57 26.64
CA ALA A 152 2.56 -20.60 27.33
C ALA A 152 2.21 -21.79 26.42
N GLY A 153 2.43 -21.68 25.11
CA GLY A 153 2.05 -22.67 24.11
C GLY A 153 3.19 -23.55 23.57
N THR A 154 2.87 -24.44 22.65
CA THR A 154 3.81 -25.34 21.95
C THR A 154 4.26 -24.78 20.59
N TYR A 155 4.72 -23.52 20.57
CA TYR A 155 5.12 -22.84 19.33
C TYR A 155 6.59 -22.39 19.36
N PRO A 156 7.56 -23.33 19.35
CA PRO A 156 8.97 -23.02 19.57
C PRO A 156 9.56 -22.07 18.51
N HIS A 157 9.09 -22.15 17.26
CA HIS A 157 9.55 -21.25 16.20
C HIS A 157 9.06 -19.81 16.39
N LEU A 158 7.80 -19.63 16.82
CA LEU A 158 7.25 -18.30 17.09
C LEU A 158 7.87 -17.68 18.34
N ALA A 159 8.09 -18.49 19.39
CA ALA A 159 8.79 -18.04 20.59
C ALA A 159 10.22 -17.56 20.28
N ALA A 160 10.94 -18.28 19.40
CA ALA A 160 12.29 -17.91 18.99
C ALA A 160 12.35 -16.61 18.17
N THR A 161 11.30 -16.26 17.43
CA THR A 161 11.24 -15.06 16.58
C THR A 161 10.37 -13.95 17.16
N LEU A 162 9.84 -14.14 18.37
CA LEU A 162 8.89 -13.26 19.02
C LEU A 162 9.33 -11.78 19.06
N PRO A 163 10.61 -11.44 19.34
CA PRO A 163 11.05 -10.04 19.34
C PRO A 163 10.81 -9.32 17.99
N VAL A 164 10.89 -10.05 16.88
CA VAL A 164 10.59 -9.51 15.54
C VAL A 164 9.08 -9.48 15.31
N LEU A 165 8.35 -10.52 15.72
CA LEU A 165 6.90 -10.58 15.53
C LEU A 165 6.14 -9.49 16.30
N THR A 166 6.65 -9.07 17.46
CA THR A 166 6.03 -8.04 18.32
C THR A 166 6.60 -6.64 18.12
N THR A 167 7.58 -6.45 17.23
CA THR A 167 8.11 -5.10 16.97
C THR A 167 7.08 -4.23 16.27
N THR A 168 7.05 -2.95 16.63
CA THR A 168 6.24 -1.93 15.94
C THR A 168 6.98 -1.27 14.78
N ASP A 169 8.15 -1.80 14.40
CA ASP A 169 8.90 -1.34 13.22
C ASP A 169 8.30 -1.90 11.93
N PHE A 170 7.10 -1.43 11.59
CA PHE A 170 6.39 -1.79 10.36
C PHE A 170 7.15 -1.38 9.10
N THR A 171 8.01 -0.35 9.20
CA THR A 171 8.87 0.06 8.09
C THR A 171 9.92 -1.00 7.79
N ALA A 172 10.62 -1.55 8.80
CA ALA A 172 11.56 -2.65 8.58
C ALA A 172 10.88 -3.87 7.94
N HIS A 173 9.67 -4.23 8.38
CA HIS A 173 8.89 -5.31 7.78
C HIS A 173 8.52 -5.04 6.32
N PHE A 174 8.06 -3.83 6.02
CA PHE A 174 7.73 -3.42 4.65
C PHE A 174 8.95 -3.49 3.74
N GLU A 175 10.08 -2.92 4.17
CA GLU A 175 11.33 -2.91 3.40
C GLU A 175 11.87 -4.32 3.17
N PHE A 176 11.73 -5.22 4.16
CA PHE A 176 12.10 -6.62 4.01
C PHE A 176 11.26 -7.32 2.93
N GLY A 177 9.93 -7.20 2.97
CA GLY A 177 9.04 -7.81 1.98
C GLY A 177 9.22 -7.23 0.58
N LEU A 178 9.38 -5.91 0.48
CA LEU A 178 9.66 -5.22 -0.78
C LEU A 178 10.99 -5.70 -1.39
N ARG A 179 12.04 -5.85 -0.57
CA ARG A 179 13.32 -6.38 -1.02
C ARG A 179 13.18 -7.80 -1.57
N LEU A 180 12.43 -8.68 -0.89
CA LEU A 180 12.18 -10.04 -1.39
C LEU A 180 11.49 -10.05 -2.76
N LEU A 181 10.50 -9.18 -2.97
CA LEU A 181 9.84 -9.04 -4.28
C LEU A 181 10.82 -8.56 -5.36
N LEU A 182 11.64 -7.55 -5.06
CA LEU A 182 12.63 -7.01 -5.99
C LEU A 182 13.73 -8.03 -6.33
N ASP A 183 14.20 -8.80 -5.35
CA ASP A 183 15.16 -9.88 -5.55
C ASP A 183 14.56 -10.99 -6.42
N GLY A 184 13.28 -11.33 -6.21
CA GLY A 184 12.54 -12.25 -7.09
C GLY A 184 12.42 -11.73 -8.52
N LEU A 185 12.12 -10.44 -8.70
CA LEU A 185 12.08 -9.81 -10.02
C LEU A 185 13.44 -9.82 -10.73
N ARG A 186 14.54 -9.57 -10.01
CA ARG A 186 15.91 -9.71 -10.55
C ARG A 186 16.19 -11.13 -11.04
N ALA A 187 15.70 -12.14 -10.32
CA ALA A 187 15.94 -13.54 -10.66
C ALA A 187 15.13 -14.01 -11.89
N VAL A 188 13.97 -13.42 -12.16
CA VAL A 188 13.14 -13.79 -13.33
C VAL A 188 13.43 -12.95 -14.57
N ARG A 189 14.06 -11.77 -14.42
CA ARG A 189 14.55 -10.94 -15.53
C ARG A 189 15.62 -11.73 -16.30
N ARG A 190 15.26 -12.23 -17.48
CA ARG A 190 16.14 -12.99 -18.38
C ARG A 190 16.91 -12.09 -19.32
#